data_AF-F1L944-F1
#
_entry.id   AF-F1L944-F1
#
_cell.length_a   1.000
_cell.length_b   1.000
_cell.length_c   1.000
_cell.angle_alpha   90.00
_cell.angle_beta   90.00
_cell.angle_gamma   90.00
#
_symmetry.space_group_name_H-M   'P 1'
#
loop_
_entity.id
_entity.type
_entity.pdbx_description
1 polymer ?
#
loop_
_entity_poly.entity_id
_entity_poly.type
_entity_poly.pdbx_seq_one_letter_code
_entity_poly.pdbx_strand_id
1 'polypeptide(L)'
;MHVPQGIAYSVLSGVAPVYGLYSSFFPALFYMIFGTSRHTSIGSFAVVALMSGIANERILTKYVHSSNSTMSPTEIATLTPIEVASTLTFALGMIQFATGLLRLEFLTAYFSDQLVAGFATGSACHVFTAQLDDIFGVNVPKVSGPGYIFRRIYDIIVRIPHANLCTVITSALGIIFLYVGKDWISPFVNKRLPVKIPIPYELILVIVSAAFSYLFKLNERYGMNIVGEIPAGMPEPQLPNIRILPDCLIGAAGIAAVTIAVHISMAKMLAKKMKYEIDAGQEFYALGLSAMLGGLFPIYPVSTALGRTMVNVEGGSKTQLSSLFSCLLLLTIILWLGPLLKTLPMCILAVIIIMALRSMFRKLADLKRL
;
A
#
# COMPACT_ATOMS: atom_id res chain seq x y z
N MET A 1 4.55 -11.57 2.83
CA MET A 1 3.44 -10.64 2.51
C MET A 1 3.90 -9.21 2.21
N HIS A 2 4.88 -8.64 2.94
CA HIS A 2 5.35 -7.26 2.70
C HIS A 2 5.76 -6.97 1.25
N VAL A 3 6.54 -7.86 0.64
CA VAL A 3 7.15 -7.60 -0.68
C VAL A 3 6.11 -7.44 -1.78
N PRO A 4 5.22 -8.41 -2.05
CA PRO A 4 4.28 -8.25 -3.16
C PRO A 4 3.28 -7.11 -2.92
N GLN A 5 2.80 -6.94 -1.68
CA GLN A 5 1.81 -5.91 -1.36
C GLN A 5 2.42 -4.51 -1.39
N GLY A 6 3.65 -4.32 -0.89
CA GLY A 6 4.34 -3.04 -0.91
C GLY A 6 4.57 -2.55 -2.34
N ILE A 7 5.12 -3.44 -3.19
CA ILE A 7 5.33 -3.18 -4.62
C ILE A 7 4.01 -2.83 -5.29
N ALA A 8 2.98 -3.65 -5.11
CA ALA A 8 1.68 -3.42 -5.72
C ALA A 8 1.09 -2.06 -5.31
N TYR A 9 1.11 -1.71 -4.03
CA TYR A 9 0.53 -0.45 -3.55
C TYR A 9 1.34 0.79 -3.93
N SER A 10 2.65 0.69 -4.13
CA SER A 10 3.45 1.84 -4.58
C SER A 10 3.02 2.34 -5.97
N VAL A 11 2.63 1.42 -6.86
CA VAL A 11 2.07 1.72 -8.19
C VAL A 11 0.77 2.53 -8.07
N LEU A 12 -0.11 2.17 -7.11
CA LEU A 12 -1.34 2.92 -6.83
C LEU A 12 -1.05 4.33 -6.30
N SER A 13 0.01 4.50 -5.52
CA SER A 13 0.46 5.82 -5.08
C SER A 13 1.16 6.65 -6.18
N GLY A 14 1.30 6.10 -7.38
CA GLY A 14 1.89 6.79 -8.52
C GLY A 14 3.40 6.91 -8.48
N VAL A 15 4.07 6.12 -7.63
CA VAL A 15 5.53 6.08 -7.52
C VAL A 15 6.07 4.74 -8.04
N ALA A 16 7.38 4.69 -8.30
CA ALA A 16 8.02 3.47 -8.79
C ALA A 16 7.90 2.29 -7.78
N PRO A 17 7.84 1.04 -8.28
CA PRO A 17 7.67 -0.16 -7.46
C PRO A 17 8.66 -0.33 -6.29
N VAL A 18 9.89 0.14 -6.47
CA VAL A 18 10.96 0.07 -5.45
C VAL A 18 10.58 0.77 -4.15
N TYR A 19 9.86 1.90 -4.22
CA TYR A 19 9.47 2.67 -3.05
C TYR A 19 8.45 1.93 -2.18
N GLY A 20 7.77 0.92 -2.73
CA GLY A 20 6.96 -0.06 -1.99
C GLY A 20 7.73 -0.83 -0.93
N LEU A 21 8.98 -1.18 -1.23
CA LEU A 21 9.86 -1.92 -0.33
C LEU A 21 10.35 -1.01 0.79
N TYR A 22 10.77 0.22 0.47
CA TYR A 22 11.22 1.21 1.46
C TYR A 22 10.09 1.64 2.40
N SER A 23 8.89 1.88 1.87
CA SER A 23 7.69 2.23 2.65
C SER A 23 7.26 1.10 3.59
N SER A 24 7.61 -0.14 3.27
CA SER A 24 7.37 -1.30 4.12
C SER A 24 8.46 -1.53 5.17
N PHE A 25 9.62 -0.90 5.02
CA PHE A 25 10.80 -1.07 5.88
C PHE A 25 10.93 0.05 6.92
N PHE A 26 11.13 1.31 6.48
CA PHE A 26 11.47 2.41 7.40
C PHE A 26 10.38 2.69 8.44
N PRO A 27 9.10 2.87 8.08
CA PRO A 27 8.07 3.16 9.06
C PRO A 27 7.84 2.02 10.05
N ALA A 28 8.03 0.76 9.62
CA ALA A 28 7.90 -0.41 10.49
C ALA A 28 9.05 -0.48 11.51
N LEU A 29 10.25 -0.06 11.12
CA LEU A 29 11.41 0.05 12.00
C LEU A 29 11.22 1.17 13.04
N PHE A 30 10.78 2.37 12.61
CA PHE A 30 10.53 3.48 13.53
C PHE A 30 9.38 3.18 14.49
N TYR A 31 8.30 2.57 13.99
CA TYR A 31 7.16 2.22 14.83
C TYR A 31 7.52 1.21 15.93
N MET A 32 8.44 0.28 15.66
CA MET A 32 8.92 -0.67 16.67
C MET A 32 9.50 0.03 17.91
N ILE A 33 10.09 1.22 17.75
CA ILE A 33 10.72 1.98 18.83
C ILE A 33 9.69 2.75 19.65
N PHE A 34 8.69 3.36 18.98
CA PHE A 34 7.78 4.32 19.61
C PHE A 34 6.39 3.75 19.94
N GLY A 35 5.95 2.70 19.25
CA GLY A 35 4.61 2.13 19.34
C GLY A 35 4.39 1.27 20.58
N THR A 36 3.15 1.24 21.07
CA THR A 36 2.75 0.46 22.27
C THR A 36 2.04 -0.84 21.94
N SER A 37 1.34 -0.89 20.79
CA SER A 37 0.74 -2.13 20.31
C SER A 37 1.81 -3.19 20.11
N ARG A 38 1.54 -4.44 20.53
CA ARG A 38 2.51 -5.54 20.40
C ARG A 38 2.45 -6.29 19.07
N HIS A 39 1.34 -6.12 18.34
CA HIS A 39 1.01 -6.96 17.20
C HIS A 39 0.84 -6.15 15.91
N THR A 40 0.49 -4.86 16.03
CA THR A 40 0.24 -3.98 14.89
C THR A 40 1.49 -3.85 14.04
N SER A 41 1.36 -4.10 12.74
CA SER A 41 2.46 -3.96 11.79
C SER A 41 2.18 -2.82 10.81
N ILE A 42 3.04 -1.80 10.82
CA ILE A 42 2.96 -0.65 9.92
C ILE A 42 3.47 -1.01 8.52
N GLY A 43 2.87 -0.38 7.51
CA GLY A 43 3.39 -0.25 6.15
C GLY A 43 2.25 -0.09 5.15
N SER A 44 2.43 -0.61 3.94
CA SER A 44 1.55 -0.25 2.83
C SER A 44 0.10 -0.69 3.02
N PHE A 45 -0.84 0.23 2.77
CA PHE A 45 -2.28 0.01 2.83
C PHE A 45 -2.96 0.58 1.58
N ALA A 46 -3.85 -0.19 0.96
CA ALA A 46 -4.42 0.11 -0.36
C ALA A 46 -5.09 1.49 -0.44
N VAL A 47 -5.88 1.85 0.58
CA VAL A 47 -6.64 3.10 0.59
C VAL A 47 -5.71 4.31 0.72
N VAL A 48 -4.73 4.22 1.63
CA VAL A 48 -3.74 5.28 1.85
C VAL A 48 -2.86 5.45 0.62
N ALA A 49 -2.47 4.35 -0.05
CA ALA A 49 -1.75 4.40 -1.31
C ALA A 49 -2.54 5.09 -2.41
N LEU A 50 -3.84 4.77 -2.56
CA LEU A 50 -4.69 5.43 -3.54
C LEU A 50 -4.87 6.93 -3.23
N MET A 51 -5.16 7.29 -1.98
CA MET A 51 -5.28 8.70 -1.56
C MET A 51 -3.97 9.47 -1.79
N SER A 52 -2.83 8.83 -1.52
CA SER A 52 -1.51 9.38 -1.84
C SER A 52 -1.36 9.59 -3.34
N GLY A 53 -1.78 8.64 -4.17
CA GLY A 53 -1.70 8.77 -5.63
C GLY A 53 -2.52 9.94 -6.17
N ILE A 54 -3.74 10.11 -5.67
CA ILE A 54 -4.62 11.23 -6.03
C ILE A 54 -4.01 12.58 -5.58
N ALA A 55 -3.49 12.64 -4.35
CA ALA A 55 -2.83 13.84 -3.84
C ALA A 55 -1.57 14.18 -4.67
N ASN A 56 -0.78 13.17 -5.00
CA ASN A 56 0.42 13.29 -5.82
C ASN A 56 0.10 13.83 -7.22
N GLU A 57 -0.89 13.24 -7.91
CA GLU A 57 -1.35 13.69 -9.23
C GLU A 57 -1.84 15.14 -9.21
N ARG A 58 -2.62 15.51 -8.18
CA ARG A 58 -3.13 16.88 -8.02
C ARG A 58 -2.01 17.90 -7.88
N ILE A 59 -0.99 17.60 -7.07
CA ILE A 59 0.16 18.48 -6.83
C ILE A 59 1.01 18.58 -8.10
N LEU A 60 1.38 17.44 -8.70
CA LEU A 60 2.15 17.41 -9.95
C LEU A 60 1.46 18.25 -11.05
N THR A 61 0.15 18.08 -11.23
CA THR A 61 -0.63 18.82 -12.23
C THR A 61 -0.61 20.33 -11.96
N LYS A 62 -0.69 20.75 -10.69
CA LYS A 62 -0.62 22.17 -10.30
C LYS A 62 0.72 22.80 -10.71
N TYR A 63 1.85 22.12 -10.45
CA TYR A 63 3.18 22.66 -10.75
C TYR A 63 3.57 22.53 -12.23
N VAL A 64 3.09 21.50 -12.94
CA VAL A 64 3.28 21.36 -14.39
C VAL A 64 2.54 22.48 -15.14
N HIS A 65 1.27 22.76 -14.81
CA HIS A 65 0.53 23.83 -15.50
C HIS A 65 1.02 25.24 -15.16
N SER A 66 1.60 25.44 -13.97
CA SER A 66 2.25 26.72 -13.61
C SER A 66 3.51 27.00 -14.44
N SER A 67 4.05 26.01 -15.15
CA SER A 67 5.25 26.14 -15.98
C SER A 67 4.96 26.62 -17.41
N ASN A 68 3.69 26.64 -17.84
CA ASN A 68 3.28 27.10 -19.18
C ASN A 68 3.18 28.64 -19.30
N SER A 69 3.42 29.40 -18.24
CA SER A 69 3.55 30.85 -18.29
C SER A 69 5.02 31.26 -18.47
N THR A 70 5.44 31.45 -19.73
CA THR A 70 6.56 32.29 -20.22
C THR A 70 7.68 32.68 -19.23
N MET A 71 8.26 31.74 -18.49
CA MET A 71 9.46 31.94 -17.67
C MET A 71 10.52 30.93 -18.07
N SER A 72 11.75 31.42 -18.18
CA SER A 72 12.92 30.74 -18.73
C SER A 72 13.20 29.36 -18.13
N PRO A 73 13.77 28.42 -18.92
CA PRO A 73 14.01 27.03 -18.51
C PRO A 73 15.29 26.89 -17.66
N THR A 74 15.39 27.67 -16.59
CA THR A 74 16.50 27.57 -15.62
C THR A 74 15.90 27.42 -14.23
N GLU A 75 16.05 26.22 -13.66
CA GLU A 75 15.88 25.87 -12.24
C GLU A 75 14.46 25.63 -11.67
N ILE A 76 13.47 25.21 -12.47
CA ILE A 76 12.37 24.41 -11.91
C ILE A 76 12.75 22.95 -12.12
N ALA A 77 13.48 22.39 -11.15
CA ALA A 77 13.70 20.95 -11.06
C ALA A 77 12.36 20.25 -11.29
N THR A 78 12.31 19.35 -12.27
CA THR A 78 11.12 18.57 -12.59
C THR A 78 10.69 17.80 -11.35
N LEU A 79 9.69 18.34 -10.63
CA LEU A 79 9.21 17.80 -9.37
C LEU A 79 8.87 16.32 -9.55
N THR A 80 9.59 15.44 -8.86
CA THR A 80 9.42 14.00 -9.05
C THR A 80 8.22 13.49 -8.24
N PRO A 81 7.49 12.45 -8.72
CA PRO A 81 6.37 11.88 -7.96
C PRO A 81 6.77 11.36 -6.58
N ILE A 82 8.03 10.96 -6.40
CA ILE A 82 8.54 10.47 -5.12
C ILE A 82 8.84 11.60 -4.13
N GLU A 83 9.37 12.74 -4.59
CA GLU A 83 9.56 13.93 -3.74
C GLU A 83 8.22 14.44 -3.19
N VAL A 84 7.17 14.40 -4.01
CA VAL A 84 5.81 14.76 -3.56
C VAL A 84 5.31 13.74 -2.55
N ALA A 85 5.48 12.45 -2.80
CA ALA A 85 5.04 11.39 -1.90
C ALA A 85 5.78 11.41 -0.54
N SER A 86 7.09 11.65 -0.52
CA SER A 86 7.88 11.76 0.70
C SER A 86 7.51 13.02 1.49
N THR A 87 7.32 14.16 0.80
CA THR A 87 6.86 15.41 1.43
C THR A 87 5.44 15.29 1.98
N LEU A 88 4.55 14.60 1.27
CA LEU A 88 3.21 14.27 1.74
C LEU A 88 3.24 13.37 2.97
N THR A 89 4.16 12.41 3.00
CA THR A 89 4.37 11.52 4.16
C THR A 89 4.87 12.30 5.38
N PHE A 90 5.82 13.21 5.16
CA PHE A 90 6.33 14.09 6.20
C PHE A 90 5.22 15.02 6.74
N ALA A 91 4.44 15.65 5.86
CA ALA A 91 3.31 16.49 6.22
C ALA A 91 2.25 15.73 7.03
N LEU A 92 1.94 14.49 6.63
CA LEU A 92 1.06 13.60 7.37
C LEU A 92 1.61 13.32 8.77
N GLY A 93 2.90 13.03 8.89
CA GLY A 93 3.55 12.80 10.17
C GLY A 93 3.49 14.03 11.09
N MET A 94 3.70 15.23 10.55
CA MET A 94 3.54 16.48 11.31
C MET A 94 2.12 16.65 11.85
N ILE A 95 1.10 16.37 11.03
CA ILE A 95 -0.30 16.46 11.46
C ILE A 95 -0.59 15.44 12.54
N GLN A 96 -0.16 14.19 12.37
CA GLN A 96 -0.34 13.13 13.38
C GLN A 96 0.36 13.46 14.70
N PHE A 97 1.60 13.94 14.62
CA PHE A 97 2.35 14.39 15.78
C PHE A 97 1.66 15.56 16.49
N ALA A 98 1.16 16.55 15.74
CA ALA A 98 0.40 17.67 16.28
C ALA A 98 -0.91 17.21 16.94
N THR A 99 -1.62 16.23 16.37
CA THR A 99 -2.83 15.67 17.00
C THR A 99 -2.52 14.97 18.32
N GLY A 100 -1.35 14.33 18.44
CA GLY A 100 -0.87 13.75 19.70
C GLY A 100 -0.51 14.83 20.73
N LEU A 101 0.20 15.87 20.30
CA LEU A 101 0.58 17.01 21.15
C LEU A 101 -0.64 17.73 21.74
N LEU A 102 -1.67 17.93 20.91
CA LEU A 102 -2.94 18.54 21.30
C LEU A 102 -3.87 17.59 22.07
N ARG A 103 -3.44 16.34 22.33
CA ARG A 103 -4.22 15.29 23.01
C ARG A 103 -5.61 15.09 22.40
N LEU A 104 -5.68 15.10 21.07
CA LEU A 104 -6.92 14.90 20.32
C LEU A 104 -7.34 13.42 20.26
N GLU A 105 -6.82 12.57 21.16
CA GLU A 105 -7.16 11.16 21.28
C GLU A 105 -8.66 10.92 21.49
N PHE A 106 -9.38 11.88 22.10
CA PHE A 106 -10.83 11.82 22.27
C PHE A 106 -11.59 11.73 20.93
N LEU A 107 -11.04 12.28 19.83
CA LEU A 107 -11.65 12.18 18.50
C LEU A 107 -11.76 10.73 18.03
N THR A 108 -10.89 9.84 18.52
CA THR A 108 -10.95 8.42 18.16
C THR A 108 -12.15 7.69 18.76
N ALA A 109 -12.78 8.24 19.80
CA ALA A 109 -14.01 7.70 20.34
C ALA A 109 -15.20 7.90 19.37
N TYR A 110 -15.11 8.85 18.44
CA TYR A 110 -16.15 9.15 17.46
C TYR A 110 -16.03 8.34 16.16
N PHE A 111 -14.92 7.63 15.94
CA PHE A 111 -14.80 6.72 14.81
C PHE A 111 -15.52 5.41 15.12
N SER A 112 -16.80 5.35 14.75
CA SER A 112 -17.58 4.12 14.88
C SER A 112 -17.04 3.03 13.95
N ASP A 113 -17.16 1.77 14.37
CA ASP A 113 -16.75 0.62 13.55
C ASP A 113 -17.50 0.61 12.20
N GLN A 114 -18.74 1.08 12.19
CA GLN A 114 -19.58 1.22 10.99
C GLN A 114 -19.02 2.25 10.01
N LEU A 115 -18.54 3.40 10.50
CA LEU A 115 -17.92 4.43 9.66
C LEU A 115 -16.65 3.89 9.00
N VAL A 116 -15.77 3.25 9.78
CA VAL A 116 -14.52 2.68 9.27
C VAL A 116 -14.81 1.55 8.28
N ALA A 117 -15.81 0.70 8.55
CA ALA A 117 -16.22 -0.36 7.64
C ALA A 117 -16.79 0.17 6.32
N GLY A 118 -17.67 1.19 6.37
CA GLY A 118 -18.22 1.84 5.18
C GLY A 118 -17.14 2.52 4.34
N PHE A 119 -16.25 3.29 4.98
CA PHE A 119 -15.12 3.94 4.31
C PHE A 119 -14.17 2.92 3.67
N ALA A 120 -13.82 1.86 4.39
CA ALA A 120 -12.95 0.79 3.90
C ALA A 120 -13.57 0.06 2.69
N THR A 121 -14.87 -0.18 2.71
CA THR A 121 -15.61 -0.83 1.62
C THR A 121 -15.69 0.08 0.38
N GLY A 122 -16.05 1.35 0.56
CA GLY A 122 -16.07 2.32 -0.54
C GLY A 122 -14.69 2.49 -1.18
N SER A 123 -13.65 2.59 -0.35
CA SER A 123 -12.27 2.65 -0.82
C SER A 123 -11.84 1.36 -1.53
N ALA A 124 -12.30 0.19 -1.09
CA ALA A 124 -12.06 -1.07 -1.79
C ALA A 124 -12.68 -1.08 -3.20
N CYS A 125 -13.87 -0.50 -3.39
CA CYS A 125 -14.44 -0.31 -4.74
C CYS A 125 -13.53 0.56 -5.61
N HIS A 126 -13.04 1.69 -5.09
CA HIS A 126 -12.10 2.55 -5.83
C HIS A 126 -10.81 1.83 -6.20
N VAL A 127 -10.20 1.10 -5.26
CA VAL A 127 -8.96 0.34 -5.49
C VAL A 127 -9.22 -0.76 -6.52
N PHE A 128 -10.35 -1.49 -6.43
CA PHE A 128 -10.72 -2.52 -7.38
C PHE A 128 -10.82 -1.97 -8.80
N THR A 129 -11.54 -0.86 -9.00
CA THR A 129 -11.63 -0.19 -10.31
C THR A 129 -10.26 0.27 -10.82
N ALA A 130 -9.38 0.72 -9.93
CA ALA A 130 -8.02 1.13 -10.27
C ALA A 130 -7.06 -0.02 -10.59
N GLN A 131 -7.45 -1.29 -10.39
CA GLN A 131 -6.65 -2.48 -10.75
C GLN A 131 -7.08 -3.12 -12.08
N LEU A 132 -8.24 -2.73 -12.62
CA LEU A 132 -8.80 -3.40 -13.79
C LEU A 132 -7.96 -3.14 -15.05
N ASP A 133 -7.36 -1.97 -15.17
CA ASP A 133 -6.44 -1.63 -16.26
C ASP A 133 -5.22 -2.55 -16.30
N ASP A 134 -4.60 -2.84 -15.15
CA ASP A 134 -3.48 -3.78 -15.04
C ASP A 134 -3.92 -5.24 -15.29
N ILE A 135 -5.15 -5.64 -14.93
CA ILE A 135 -5.69 -6.97 -15.24
C ILE A 135 -5.91 -7.15 -16.74
N PHE A 136 -6.49 -6.14 -17.40
CA PHE A 136 -6.74 -6.18 -18.84
C PHE A 136 -5.49 -5.82 -19.66
N GLY A 137 -4.46 -5.27 -19.03
CA GLY A 137 -3.25 -4.80 -19.71
C GLY A 137 -3.52 -3.61 -20.63
N VAL A 138 -4.45 -2.73 -20.24
CA VAL A 138 -4.81 -1.52 -21.01
C VAL A 138 -4.26 -0.29 -20.32
N ASN A 139 -3.68 0.64 -21.08
CA ASN A 139 -3.22 1.91 -20.53
C ASN A 139 -4.40 2.88 -20.45
N VAL A 140 -4.75 3.36 -19.25
CA VAL A 140 -5.87 4.30 -19.01
C VAL A 140 -5.31 5.60 -18.42
N PRO A 141 -5.73 6.79 -18.89
CA PRO A 141 -5.30 8.05 -18.30
C PRO A 141 -5.68 8.08 -16.82
N LYS A 142 -4.77 8.62 -16.02
CA LYS A 142 -5.07 8.97 -14.63
C LYS A 142 -5.94 10.22 -14.65
N VAL A 143 -7.05 10.15 -13.94
CA VAL A 143 -8.02 11.24 -13.82
C VAL A 143 -8.41 11.29 -12.36
N SER A 144 -8.46 12.49 -11.80
CA SER A 144 -8.92 12.74 -10.44
C SER A 144 -10.20 13.58 -10.44
N GLY A 145 -11.10 13.35 -9.47
CA GLY A 145 -12.28 14.19 -9.25
C GLY A 145 -13.57 13.44 -8.89
N PRO A 146 -14.67 14.18 -8.62
CA PRO A 146 -15.99 13.59 -8.39
C PRO A 146 -16.42 12.74 -9.60
N GLY A 147 -17.01 11.57 -9.34
CA GLY A 147 -17.40 10.65 -10.41
C GLY A 147 -16.26 9.82 -11.01
N TYR A 148 -15.07 9.83 -10.39
CA TYR A 148 -13.90 9.05 -10.80
C TYR A 148 -14.22 7.60 -11.21
N ILE A 149 -14.97 6.86 -10.39
CA ILE A 149 -15.26 5.43 -10.64
C ILE A 149 -15.98 5.26 -11.98
N PHE A 150 -17.03 6.04 -12.23
CA PHE A 150 -17.84 5.92 -13.44
C PHE A 150 -17.03 6.26 -14.69
N ARG A 151 -16.23 7.33 -14.63
CA ARG A 151 -15.35 7.73 -15.73
C ARG A 151 -14.27 6.69 -16.00
N ARG A 152 -13.64 6.16 -14.95
CA ARG A 152 -12.60 5.13 -15.07
C ARG A 152 -13.16 3.85 -15.69
N ILE A 153 -14.35 3.41 -15.27
CA ILE A 153 -15.03 2.24 -15.86
C ILE A 153 -15.33 2.48 -17.34
N TYR A 154 -15.86 3.66 -17.69
CA TYR A 154 -16.11 4.02 -19.09
C TYR A 154 -14.83 3.96 -19.93
N ASP A 155 -13.75 4.57 -19.46
CA ASP A 155 -12.46 4.59 -20.17
C ASP A 155 -11.87 3.18 -20.33
N ILE A 156 -12.05 2.29 -19.34
CA ILE A 156 -11.66 0.88 -19.44
C ILE A 156 -12.49 0.18 -20.51
N ILE A 157 -13.83 0.30 -20.48
CA ILE A 157 -14.74 -0.38 -21.42
C ILE A 157 -14.40 0.00 -22.87
N VAL A 158 -14.15 1.28 -23.13
CA VAL A 158 -13.78 1.77 -24.46
C VAL A 158 -12.46 1.16 -24.95
N ARG A 159 -11.53 0.84 -24.04
CA ARG A 159 -10.19 0.33 -24.36
C ARG A 159 -10.05 -1.19 -24.26
N ILE A 160 -11.08 -1.91 -23.83
CA ILE A 160 -11.10 -3.39 -23.81
C ILE A 160 -10.67 -4.02 -25.14
N PRO A 161 -11.04 -3.49 -26.33
CA PRO A 161 -10.57 -4.05 -27.61
C PRO A 161 -9.05 -4.02 -27.79
N HIS A 162 -8.34 -3.15 -27.07
CA HIS A 162 -6.87 -3.05 -27.06
C HIS A 162 -6.23 -3.80 -25.88
N ALA A 163 -6.98 -4.65 -25.18
CA ALA A 163 -6.48 -5.44 -24.07
C ALA A 163 -5.41 -6.44 -24.53
N ASN A 164 -4.38 -6.60 -23.70
CA ASN A 164 -3.33 -7.57 -23.95
C ASN A 164 -3.79 -8.96 -23.49
N LEU A 165 -4.04 -9.85 -24.44
CA LEU A 165 -4.54 -11.20 -24.18
C LEU A 165 -3.61 -12.00 -23.23
N CYS A 166 -2.29 -11.84 -23.35
CA CYS A 166 -1.32 -12.51 -22.49
C CYS A 166 -1.48 -12.06 -21.03
N THR A 167 -1.71 -10.76 -20.82
CA THR A 167 -1.97 -10.17 -19.51
C THR A 167 -3.26 -10.68 -18.89
N VAL A 168 -4.33 -10.78 -19.69
CA VAL A 168 -5.64 -11.30 -19.22
C VAL A 168 -5.53 -12.77 -18.80
N ILE A 169 -4.90 -13.62 -19.62
CA ILE A 169 -4.73 -15.05 -19.31
C ILE A 169 -3.89 -15.21 -18.04
N THR A 170 -2.77 -14.49 -17.94
CA THR A 170 -1.89 -14.53 -16.77
C THR A 170 -2.62 -14.08 -15.50
N SER A 171 -3.46 -13.04 -15.61
CA SER A 171 -4.29 -12.56 -14.51
C SER A 171 -5.32 -13.59 -14.06
N ALA A 172 -6.02 -14.21 -15.02
CA ALA A 172 -7.03 -15.24 -14.73
C ALA A 172 -6.39 -16.45 -14.03
N LEU A 173 -5.25 -16.93 -14.52
CA LEU A 173 -4.49 -18.01 -13.89
C LEU A 173 -4.01 -17.64 -12.49
N GLY A 174 -3.54 -16.41 -12.29
CA GLY A 174 -3.14 -15.89 -10.98
C GLY A 174 -4.30 -15.87 -9.97
N ILE A 175 -5.49 -15.42 -10.40
CA ILE A 175 -6.69 -15.42 -9.56
C ILE A 175 -7.08 -16.84 -9.17
N ILE A 176 -7.13 -17.76 -10.15
CA ILE A 176 -7.45 -19.17 -9.91
C ILE A 176 -6.43 -19.78 -8.93
N PHE A 177 -5.14 -19.55 -9.13
CA PHE A 177 -4.09 -20.04 -8.25
C PHE A 177 -4.25 -19.55 -6.81
N LEU A 178 -4.45 -18.24 -6.59
CA LEU A 178 -4.64 -17.70 -5.24
C LEU A 178 -5.94 -18.16 -4.60
N TYR A 179 -7.02 -18.27 -5.39
CA TYR A 179 -8.31 -18.75 -4.91
C TYR A 179 -8.22 -20.20 -4.46
N VAL A 180 -7.70 -21.10 -5.30
CA VAL A 180 -7.52 -22.52 -4.98
C VAL A 180 -6.53 -22.71 -3.83
N GLY A 181 -5.39 -22.00 -3.85
CA GLY A 181 -4.40 -22.08 -2.79
C GLY A 181 -4.96 -21.72 -1.41
N LYS A 182 -5.64 -20.59 -1.30
CA LYS A 182 -6.15 -20.10 -0.01
C LYS A 182 -7.43 -20.80 0.43
N ASP A 183 -8.40 -20.99 -0.46
CA ASP A 183 -9.73 -21.47 -0.06
C ASP A 183 -9.84 -23.00 -0.07
N TRP A 184 -9.05 -23.71 -0.88
CA TRP A 184 -9.15 -25.18 -1.01
C TRP A 184 -7.96 -25.89 -0.40
N ILE A 185 -6.73 -25.51 -0.77
CA ILE A 185 -5.52 -26.22 -0.35
C ILE A 185 -5.21 -25.95 1.12
N SER A 186 -5.24 -24.69 1.54
CA SER A 186 -4.93 -24.32 2.94
C SER A 186 -5.79 -25.04 3.99
N PRO A 187 -7.14 -25.08 3.89
CA PRO A 187 -7.93 -25.81 4.87
C PRO A 187 -7.71 -27.33 4.81
N PHE A 188 -7.46 -27.89 3.62
CA PHE A 188 -7.13 -29.31 3.47
C PHE A 188 -5.80 -29.67 4.15
N VAL A 189 -4.76 -28.88 3.90
CA VAL A 189 -3.41 -29.05 4.48
C VAL A 189 -3.44 -28.85 5.99
N ASN A 190 -4.13 -27.81 6.47
CA ASN A 190 -4.28 -27.53 7.90
C ASN A 190 -5.07 -28.62 8.65
N LYS A 191 -5.91 -29.40 7.96
CA LYS A 191 -6.61 -30.55 8.55
C LYS A 191 -5.72 -31.80 8.62
N ARG A 192 -4.70 -31.91 7.76
CA ARG A 192 -3.83 -33.08 7.63
C ARG A 192 -2.51 -32.94 8.39
N LEU A 193 -2.00 -31.73 8.57
CA LEU A 193 -0.73 -31.48 9.25
C LEU A 193 -0.93 -31.06 10.72
N PRO A 194 -0.11 -31.57 11.65
CA PRO A 194 -0.15 -31.17 13.06
C PRO A 194 0.36 -29.74 13.30
N VAL A 195 1.18 -29.20 12.38
CA VAL A 195 1.73 -27.84 12.48
C VAL A 195 1.00 -26.91 11.50
N LYS A 196 0.33 -25.88 12.03
CA LYS A 196 -0.36 -24.85 11.24
C LYS A 196 0.66 -23.82 10.73
N ILE A 197 1.31 -24.10 9.61
CA ILE A 197 2.20 -23.15 8.95
C ILE A 197 1.42 -22.44 7.83
N PRO A 198 1.26 -21.10 7.87
CA PRO A 198 0.60 -20.37 6.80
C PRO A 198 1.47 -20.40 5.53
N ILE A 199 0.95 -21.01 4.47
CA ILE A 199 1.66 -21.11 3.19
C ILE A 199 1.60 -19.74 2.46
N PRO A 200 2.74 -19.17 2.05
CA PRO A 200 2.78 -17.84 1.44
C PRO A 200 2.47 -17.89 -0.07
N TYR A 201 1.21 -18.17 -0.44
CA TYR A 201 0.80 -18.31 -1.84
C TYR A 201 1.12 -17.07 -2.71
N GLU A 202 1.03 -15.86 -2.16
CA GLU A 202 1.36 -14.65 -2.89
C GLU A 202 2.85 -14.59 -3.29
N LEU A 203 3.73 -15.05 -2.40
CA LEU A 203 5.16 -15.10 -2.69
C LEU A 203 5.46 -16.17 -3.75
N ILE A 204 4.82 -17.34 -3.64
CA ILE A 204 4.96 -18.41 -4.63
C ILE A 204 4.51 -17.92 -6.00
N LEU A 205 3.35 -17.24 -6.08
CA LEU A 205 2.86 -16.67 -7.33
C LEU A 205 3.83 -15.66 -7.93
N VAL A 206 4.39 -14.76 -7.12
CA VAL A 206 5.40 -13.78 -7.57
C VAL A 206 6.65 -14.47 -8.12
N ILE A 207 7.19 -15.47 -7.42
CA ILE A 207 8.40 -16.18 -7.85
C ILE A 207 8.14 -16.93 -9.17
N VAL A 208 7.05 -17.70 -9.24
CA VAL A 208 6.71 -18.51 -10.43
C VAL A 208 6.43 -17.60 -11.63
N SER A 209 5.68 -16.51 -11.44
CA SER A 209 5.36 -15.58 -12.52
C SER A 209 6.56 -14.75 -12.98
N ALA A 210 7.46 -14.33 -12.08
CA ALA A 210 8.70 -13.65 -12.46
C ALA A 210 9.63 -14.58 -13.25
N ALA A 211 9.77 -15.84 -12.81
CA ALA A 211 10.56 -16.85 -13.52
C ALA A 211 9.97 -17.16 -14.90
N PHE A 212 8.65 -17.35 -14.99
CA PHE A 212 7.95 -17.57 -16.25
C PHE A 212 8.09 -16.36 -17.19
N SER A 213 7.91 -15.15 -16.67
CA SER A 213 8.08 -13.91 -17.43
C SER A 213 9.49 -13.74 -17.99
N TYR A 214 10.51 -14.09 -17.20
CA TYR A 214 11.91 -14.08 -17.63
C TYR A 214 12.20 -15.12 -18.72
N LEU A 215 11.77 -16.38 -18.53
CA LEU A 215 12.03 -17.47 -19.47
C LEU A 215 11.35 -17.25 -20.83
N PHE A 216 10.11 -16.78 -20.82
CA PHE A 216 9.32 -16.58 -22.04
C PHE A 216 9.42 -15.17 -22.62
N LYS A 217 10.20 -14.28 -21.99
CA LYS A 217 10.40 -12.88 -22.38
C LYS A 217 9.07 -12.16 -22.66
N LEU A 218 8.14 -12.24 -21.70
CA LEU A 218 6.75 -11.79 -21.92
C LEU A 218 6.64 -10.29 -22.26
N ASN A 219 7.54 -9.47 -21.73
CA ASN A 219 7.59 -8.05 -22.07
C ASN A 219 8.01 -7.81 -23.53
N GLU A 220 9.13 -8.38 -23.97
CA GLU A 220 9.66 -8.21 -25.33
C GLU A 220 8.73 -8.81 -26.40
N ARG A 221 8.17 -10.00 -26.14
CA ARG A 221 7.41 -10.77 -27.13
C ARG A 221 5.93 -10.41 -27.19
N TYR A 222 5.33 -10.06 -26.05
CA TYR A 222 3.89 -9.83 -25.94
C TYR A 222 3.53 -8.42 -25.46
N GLY A 223 4.51 -7.53 -25.22
CA GLY A 223 4.24 -6.16 -24.75
C GLY A 223 3.59 -6.10 -23.38
N MET A 224 3.82 -7.11 -22.52
CA MET A 224 3.25 -7.17 -21.18
C MET A 224 3.94 -6.15 -20.26
N ASN A 225 3.16 -5.38 -19.51
CA ASN A 225 3.68 -4.43 -18.52
C ASN A 225 4.39 -5.19 -17.37
N ILE A 226 5.64 -4.81 -17.09
CA ILE A 226 6.46 -5.36 -16.02
C ILE A 226 6.87 -4.27 -15.03
N VAL A 227 7.32 -4.69 -13.85
CA VAL A 227 7.79 -3.80 -12.77
C VAL A 227 8.95 -2.90 -13.20
N GLY A 228 9.88 -3.40 -14.02
CA GLY A 228 11.02 -2.62 -14.48
C GLY A 228 12.18 -2.59 -13.49
N GLU A 229 13.12 -1.66 -13.67
CA GLU A 229 14.36 -1.66 -12.88
C GLU A 229 14.12 -1.28 -11.42
N ILE A 230 14.70 -2.09 -10.53
CA ILE A 230 14.72 -1.84 -9.09
C ILE A 230 16.19 -1.61 -8.71
N PRO A 231 16.59 -0.38 -8.36
CA PRO A 231 17.96 -0.13 -7.94
C PRO A 231 18.26 -0.93 -6.68
N ALA A 232 19.39 -1.64 -6.68
CA ALA A 232 19.88 -2.35 -5.51
C ALA A 232 20.58 -1.36 -4.59
N GLY A 233 20.18 -1.32 -3.32
CA GLY A 233 20.79 -0.44 -2.33
C GLY A 233 19.76 0.18 -1.38
N MET A 234 20.25 0.79 -0.33
CA MET A 234 19.43 1.63 0.53
C MET A 234 19.40 3.05 -0.03
N PRO A 235 18.23 3.72 -0.01
CA PRO A 235 18.16 5.09 -0.47
C PRO A 235 18.83 6.02 0.54
N GLU A 236 19.46 7.08 0.02
CA GLU A 236 19.98 8.15 0.86
C GLU A 236 18.83 8.96 1.48
N PRO A 237 18.98 9.46 2.72
CA PRO A 237 18.03 10.38 3.30
C PRO A 237 17.92 11.67 2.47
N GLN A 238 16.71 12.08 2.15
CA GLN A 238 16.39 13.31 1.43
C GLN A 238 15.43 14.16 2.25
N LEU A 239 15.72 15.44 2.36
CA LEU A 239 14.84 16.38 3.07
C LEU A 239 13.55 16.61 2.24
N PRO A 240 12.38 16.66 2.89
CA PRO A 240 11.12 16.96 2.21
C PRO A 240 11.15 18.36 1.61
N ASN A 241 10.53 18.52 0.45
CA ASN A 241 10.54 19.79 -0.26
C ASN A 241 9.61 20.80 0.41
N ILE A 242 10.19 21.73 1.15
CA ILE A 242 9.47 22.73 1.95
C ILE A 242 8.57 23.61 1.08
N ARG A 243 8.90 23.80 -0.21
CA ARG A 243 8.12 24.64 -1.14
C ARG A 243 6.73 24.07 -1.43
N ILE A 244 6.60 22.75 -1.54
CA ILE A 244 5.33 22.07 -1.82
C ILE A 244 4.59 21.65 -0.54
N LEU A 245 5.26 21.78 0.61
CA LEU A 245 4.73 21.33 1.90
C LEU A 245 3.35 21.93 2.23
N PRO A 246 3.08 23.24 2.03
CA PRO A 246 1.75 23.80 2.30
C PRO A 246 0.66 23.19 1.42
N ASP A 247 0.97 22.89 0.16
CA ASP A 247 0.04 22.25 -0.77
C ASP A 247 -0.25 20.79 -0.40
N CYS A 248 0.69 20.12 0.26
CA CYS A 248 0.53 18.77 0.77
C CYS A 248 -0.40 18.69 1.98
N LEU A 249 -0.52 19.76 2.79
CA LEU A 249 -1.23 19.72 4.09
C LEU A 249 -2.69 19.27 3.98
N ILE A 250 -3.42 19.72 2.95
CA ILE A 250 -4.84 19.37 2.77
C ILE A 250 -4.98 17.87 2.47
N GLY A 251 -4.15 17.34 1.56
CA GLY A 251 -4.12 15.91 1.24
C GLY A 251 -3.67 15.09 2.45
N ALA A 252 -2.62 15.55 3.13
CA ALA A 252 -2.06 14.92 4.31
C ALA A 252 -3.07 14.82 5.46
N ALA A 253 -3.90 15.84 5.68
CA ALA A 253 -4.90 15.83 6.75
C ALA A 253 -5.92 14.69 6.58
N GLY A 254 -6.44 14.50 5.36
CA GLY A 254 -7.38 13.41 5.07
C GLY A 254 -6.72 12.04 5.24
N ILE A 255 -5.50 11.87 4.75
CA ILE A 255 -4.74 10.62 4.89
C ILE A 255 -4.40 10.35 6.37
N ALA A 256 -4.07 11.40 7.14
CA ALA A 256 -3.74 11.31 8.56
C ALA A 256 -4.93 10.83 9.38
N ALA A 257 -6.13 11.40 9.15
CA ALA A 257 -7.36 10.98 9.82
C ALA A 257 -7.68 9.50 9.55
N VAL A 258 -7.59 9.07 8.29
CA VAL A 258 -7.80 7.67 7.91
C VAL A 258 -6.76 6.76 8.56
N THR A 259 -5.49 7.18 8.56
CA THR A 259 -4.39 6.39 9.11
C THR A 259 -4.53 6.20 10.61
N ILE A 260 -4.87 7.26 11.36
CA ILE A 260 -5.15 7.21 12.80
C ILE A 260 -6.35 6.30 13.07
N ALA A 261 -7.45 6.49 12.35
CA ALA A 261 -8.67 5.71 12.56
C ALA A 261 -8.41 4.20 12.38
N VAL A 262 -7.83 3.80 11.25
CA VAL A 262 -7.52 2.39 10.97
C VAL A 262 -6.54 1.81 11.98
N HIS A 263 -5.52 2.58 12.35
CA HIS A 263 -4.50 2.13 13.30
C HIS A 263 -5.08 1.91 14.70
N ILE A 264 -5.78 2.91 15.25
CA ILE A 264 -6.34 2.85 16.60
C ILE A 264 -7.43 1.78 16.70
N SER A 265 -8.30 1.65 15.69
CA SER A 265 -9.30 0.58 15.66
C SER A 265 -8.65 -0.81 15.70
N MET A 266 -7.59 -1.03 14.91
CA MET A 266 -6.86 -2.31 14.90
C MET A 266 -6.14 -2.55 16.22
N ALA A 267 -5.43 -1.54 16.73
CA ALA A 267 -4.71 -1.59 17.99
C ALA A 267 -5.66 -1.94 19.14
N LYS A 268 -6.74 -1.18 19.35
CA LYS A 268 -7.74 -1.41 20.40
C LYS A 268 -8.42 -2.79 20.27
N MET A 269 -8.74 -3.22 19.06
CA MET A 269 -9.33 -4.54 18.82
C MET A 269 -8.38 -5.67 19.27
N LEU A 270 -7.09 -5.57 18.94
CA LEU A 270 -6.08 -6.57 19.33
C LEU A 270 -5.76 -6.51 20.83
N ALA A 271 -5.70 -5.31 21.42
CA ALA A 271 -5.59 -5.11 22.86
C ALA A 271 -6.70 -5.84 23.62
N LYS A 272 -7.95 -5.62 23.22
CA LYS A 272 -9.12 -6.27 23.81
C LYS A 272 -9.07 -7.80 23.63
N LYS A 273 -8.73 -8.28 22.43
CA LYS A 273 -8.65 -9.72 22.12
C LYS A 273 -7.54 -10.42 22.90
N MET A 274 -6.38 -9.79 23.05
CA MET A 274 -5.17 -10.37 23.65
C MET A 274 -4.95 -9.95 25.11
N LYS A 275 -5.91 -9.23 25.70
CA LYS A 275 -5.92 -8.79 27.11
C LYS A 275 -4.68 -7.99 27.51
N TYR A 276 -4.34 -6.96 26.73
CA TYR A 276 -3.34 -5.96 27.11
C TYR A 276 -3.87 -4.55 26.86
N GLU A 277 -3.27 -3.55 27.52
CA GLU A 277 -3.65 -2.15 27.38
C GLU A 277 -2.82 -1.44 26.31
N ILE A 278 -3.42 -0.44 25.67
CA ILE A 278 -2.79 0.41 24.66
C ILE A 278 -3.04 1.85 25.04
N ASP A 279 -1.98 2.65 25.00
CA ASP A 279 -2.05 4.09 25.16
C ASP A 279 -2.31 4.74 23.80
N ALA A 280 -3.53 5.23 23.60
CA ALA A 280 -3.93 5.86 22.35
C ALA A 280 -3.15 7.16 22.06
N GLY A 281 -2.75 7.92 23.09
CA GLY A 281 -1.97 9.14 22.92
C GLY A 281 -0.55 8.82 22.44
N GLN A 282 0.08 7.80 23.03
CA GLN A 282 1.39 7.33 22.59
C GLN A 282 1.39 6.79 21.16
N GLU A 283 0.31 6.13 20.72
CA GLU A 283 0.18 5.70 19.32
C GLU A 283 0.16 6.87 18.33
N PHE A 284 -0.35 8.04 18.71
CA PHE A 284 -0.34 9.21 17.82
C PHE A 284 1.07 9.75 17.64
N TYR A 285 1.84 9.83 18.73
CA TYR A 285 3.27 10.16 18.66
C TYR A 285 4.04 9.14 17.85
N ALA A 286 3.78 7.84 18.07
CA ALA A 286 4.44 6.76 17.34
C ALA A 286 4.18 6.84 15.84
N LEU A 287 2.93 7.04 15.42
CA LEU A 287 2.57 7.22 14.02
C LEU A 287 3.20 8.48 13.42
N GLY A 288 3.08 9.61 14.11
CA GLY A 288 3.62 10.89 13.67
C GLY A 288 5.14 10.84 13.47
N LEU A 289 5.88 10.36 14.47
CA LEU A 289 7.33 10.21 14.39
C LEU A 289 7.74 9.20 13.31
N SER A 290 7.04 8.06 13.19
CA SER A 290 7.34 7.06 12.17
C SER A 290 7.15 7.60 10.76
N ALA A 291 6.12 8.43 10.54
CA ALA A 291 5.87 9.08 9.26
C ALA A 291 6.81 10.25 9.00
N MET A 292 7.15 11.07 9.99
CA MET A 292 8.13 12.17 9.84
C MET A 292 9.52 11.62 9.52
N LEU A 293 10.02 10.68 10.33
CA LEU A 293 11.32 10.05 10.11
C LEU A 293 11.32 9.22 8.82
N GLY A 294 10.22 8.53 8.54
CA GLY A 294 10.02 7.81 7.28
C GLY A 294 10.06 8.73 6.07
N GLY A 295 9.43 9.90 6.14
CA GLY A 295 9.36 10.89 5.07
C GLY A 295 10.70 11.56 4.74
N LEU A 296 11.74 11.34 5.56
CA LEU A 296 13.14 11.67 5.21
C LEU A 296 13.76 10.67 4.23
N PHE A 297 13.06 9.58 3.92
CA PHE A 297 13.44 8.60 2.92
C PHE A 297 12.41 8.62 1.79
N PRO A 298 12.75 8.12 0.59
CA PRO A 298 11.82 8.06 -0.53
C PRO A 298 10.76 6.98 -0.30
N ILE A 299 9.75 7.34 0.48
CA ILE A 299 8.59 6.53 0.79
C ILE A 299 7.30 7.29 0.47
N TYR A 300 6.20 6.57 0.38
CA TYR A 300 4.87 7.15 0.32
C TYR A 300 4.13 6.90 1.65
N PRO A 301 3.01 7.61 1.91
CA PRO A 301 2.27 7.46 3.14
C PRO A 301 1.85 6.02 3.40
N VAL A 302 1.96 5.59 4.65
CA VAL A 302 1.66 4.22 5.09
C VAL A 302 0.70 4.21 6.27
N SER A 303 0.13 3.04 6.56
CA SER A 303 -0.78 2.84 7.69
C SER A 303 -0.62 1.43 8.26
N THR A 304 -1.59 0.97 9.04
CA THR A 304 -1.61 -0.39 9.56
C THR A 304 -1.96 -1.37 8.46
N ALA A 305 -1.08 -2.34 8.21
CA ALA A 305 -1.38 -3.42 7.28
C ALA A 305 -2.20 -4.50 8.00
N LEU A 306 -3.51 -4.48 7.76
CA LEU A 306 -4.48 -5.38 8.39
C LEU A 306 -4.13 -6.86 8.19
N GLY A 307 -3.88 -7.27 6.95
CA GLY A 307 -3.56 -8.67 6.63
C GLY A 307 -2.25 -9.14 7.29
N ARG A 308 -1.21 -8.32 7.25
CA ARG A 308 0.09 -8.64 7.89
C ARG A 308 -0.03 -8.73 9.40
N THR A 309 -0.75 -7.79 10.00
CA THR A 309 -1.01 -7.79 11.44
C THR A 309 -1.75 -9.06 11.85
N MET A 310 -2.74 -9.52 11.08
CA MET A 310 -3.46 -10.75 11.40
C MET A 310 -2.57 -11.99 11.25
N VAL A 311 -1.73 -12.07 10.20
CA VAL A 311 -0.76 -13.16 10.05
C VAL A 311 0.27 -13.18 11.19
N ASN A 312 0.70 -12.01 11.67
CA ASN A 312 1.60 -11.89 12.82
C ASN A 312 0.93 -12.45 14.10
N VAL A 313 -0.35 -12.09 14.32
CA VAL A 313 -1.17 -12.60 15.44
C VAL A 313 -1.39 -14.11 15.34
N GLU A 314 -1.74 -14.62 14.16
CA GLU A 314 -1.92 -16.06 13.90
C GLU A 314 -0.61 -16.85 14.04
N GLY A 315 0.52 -16.22 13.70
CA GLY A 315 1.87 -16.75 13.93
C GLY A 315 2.28 -16.79 15.41
N GLY A 316 1.44 -16.28 16.34
CA GLY A 316 1.69 -16.34 17.77
C GLY A 316 2.70 -15.31 18.28
N SER A 317 2.93 -14.21 17.54
CA SER A 317 3.83 -13.14 17.97
C SER A 317 3.38 -12.56 19.31
N LYS A 318 4.31 -12.36 20.25
CA LYS A 318 4.01 -11.75 21.57
C LYS A 318 4.60 -10.35 21.73
N THR A 319 5.55 -9.97 20.88
CA THR A 319 6.31 -8.73 20.96
C THR A 319 6.48 -8.10 19.58
N GLN A 320 6.77 -6.80 19.53
CA GLN A 320 7.08 -6.07 18.30
C GLN A 320 8.41 -6.49 17.65
N LEU A 321 9.18 -7.39 18.28
CA LEU A 321 10.41 -7.92 17.70
C LEU A 321 10.15 -8.69 16.40
N SER A 322 8.93 -9.17 16.15
CA SER A 322 8.57 -9.76 14.85
C SER A 322 8.67 -8.76 13.70
N SER A 323 8.50 -7.47 13.97
CA SER A 323 8.73 -6.39 12.99
C SER A 323 10.20 -6.30 12.60
N LEU A 324 11.13 -6.47 13.56
CA LEU A 324 12.58 -6.46 13.29
C LEU A 324 12.98 -7.57 12.32
N PHE A 325 12.54 -8.82 12.57
CA PHE A 325 12.83 -9.93 11.67
C PHE A 325 12.24 -9.71 10.27
N SER A 326 11.05 -9.11 10.20
CA SER A 326 10.42 -8.74 8.93
C SER A 326 11.23 -7.67 8.19
N CYS A 327 11.76 -6.67 8.91
CA CYS A 327 12.62 -5.62 8.36
C CYS A 327 13.98 -6.18 7.89
N LEU A 328 14.60 -7.09 8.64
CA LEU A 328 15.85 -7.76 8.23
C LEU A 328 15.67 -8.60 6.96
N LEU A 329 14.53 -9.31 6.85
CA LEU A 329 14.20 -10.04 5.63
C LEU A 329 13.98 -9.07 4.45
N LEU A 330 13.26 -7.96 4.67
CA LEU A 330 13.06 -6.94 3.65
C LEU A 330 14.38 -6.30 3.20
N LEU A 331 15.29 -6.02 4.13
CA LEU A 331 16.61 -5.49 3.83
C LEU A 331 17.40 -6.45 2.93
N THR A 332 17.41 -7.74 3.26
CA THR A 332 18.03 -8.78 2.41
C THR A 332 17.43 -8.77 1.00
N ILE A 333 16.10 -8.63 0.89
CA ILE A 333 15.42 -8.62 -0.41
C ILE A 333 15.75 -7.37 -1.22
N ILE A 334 15.78 -6.20 -0.59
CA ILE A 334 16.13 -4.92 -1.22
C ILE A 334 17.56 -4.98 -1.76
N LEU A 335 18.50 -5.51 -0.97
CA LEU A 335 19.92 -5.52 -1.34
C LEU A 335 20.24 -6.56 -2.41
N TRP A 336 19.65 -7.76 -2.35
CA TRP A 336 20.09 -8.89 -3.19
C TRP A 336 19.04 -9.40 -4.18
N LEU A 337 17.74 -9.35 -3.85
CA LEU A 337 16.67 -9.90 -4.69
C LEU A 337 15.97 -8.85 -5.58
N GLY A 338 16.28 -7.57 -5.42
CA GLY A 338 15.71 -6.47 -6.23
C GLY A 338 15.74 -6.74 -7.75
N PRO A 339 16.89 -7.13 -8.34
CA PRO A 339 16.99 -7.41 -9.77
C PRO A 339 16.09 -8.55 -10.26
N LEU A 340 15.80 -9.55 -9.42
CA LEU A 340 14.95 -10.70 -9.78
C LEU A 340 13.48 -10.29 -9.93
N LEU A 341 13.08 -9.16 -9.37
CA LEU A 341 11.71 -8.65 -9.46
C LEU A 341 11.48 -7.80 -10.72
N LYS A 342 12.53 -7.50 -11.50
CA LYS A 342 12.43 -6.66 -12.72
C LYS A 342 11.43 -7.20 -13.74
N THR A 343 11.43 -8.51 -13.94
CA THR A 343 10.57 -9.19 -14.92
C THR A 343 9.16 -9.47 -14.41
N LEU A 344 8.84 -9.13 -13.16
CA LEU A 344 7.54 -9.43 -12.58
C LEU A 344 6.42 -8.71 -13.35
N PRO A 345 5.40 -9.42 -13.85
CA PRO A 345 4.25 -8.80 -14.50
C PRO A 345 3.42 -7.95 -13.55
N MET A 346 3.05 -6.74 -13.98
CA MET A 346 2.22 -5.81 -13.21
C MET A 346 0.84 -6.39 -12.89
N CYS A 347 0.29 -7.21 -13.80
CA CYS A 347 -1.00 -7.83 -13.61
C CYS A 347 -1.06 -8.81 -12.42
N ILE A 348 0.06 -9.46 -12.07
CA ILE A 348 0.13 -10.33 -10.89
C ILE A 348 0.02 -9.51 -9.60
N LEU A 349 0.58 -8.29 -9.58
CA LEU A 349 0.43 -7.37 -8.47
C LEU A 349 -1.03 -6.94 -8.30
N ALA A 350 -1.70 -6.61 -9.41
CA ALA A 350 -3.13 -6.27 -9.42
C ALA A 350 -4.02 -7.42 -8.93
N VAL A 351 -3.72 -8.66 -9.34
CA VAL A 351 -4.39 -9.87 -8.85
C VAL A 351 -4.22 -10.04 -7.34
N ILE A 352 -3.02 -9.83 -6.80
CA ILE A 352 -2.75 -9.90 -5.36
C ILE A 352 -3.58 -8.84 -4.61
N ILE A 353 -3.68 -7.62 -5.14
CA ILE A 353 -4.51 -6.56 -4.56
C ILE A 353 -5.99 -6.98 -4.55
N ILE A 354 -6.54 -7.40 -5.69
CA ILE A 354 -7.95 -7.78 -5.80
C ILE A 354 -8.30 -8.92 -4.83
N MET A 355 -7.43 -9.93 -4.74
CA MET A 355 -7.63 -11.04 -3.80
C MET A 355 -7.56 -10.58 -2.33
N ALA A 356 -6.77 -9.56 -2.00
CA ALA A 356 -6.73 -8.98 -0.66
C ALA A 356 -8.02 -8.22 -0.32
N LEU A 357 -8.62 -7.53 -1.30
CA LEU A 357 -9.86 -6.76 -1.13
C LEU A 357 -11.09 -7.62 -0.83
N ARG A 358 -11.07 -8.93 -1.13
CA ARG A 358 -12.19 -9.84 -0.85
C ARG A 358 -12.63 -9.81 0.61
N SER A 359 -11.69 -9.67 1.54
CA SER A 359 -11.99 -9.53 2.98
C SER A 359 -12.77 -8.24 3.30
N MET A 360 -12.51 -7.16 2.57
CA MET A 360 -13.19 -5.88 2.73
C MET A 360 -14.60 -5.94 2.15
N PHE A 361 -14.78 -6.57 0.97
CA PHE A 361 -16.12 -6.76 0.38
C PHE A 361 -17.01 -7.69 1.19
N ARG A 362 -16.46 -8.69 1.91
CA ARG A 362 -17.27 -9.52 2.80
C ARG A 362 -17.99 -8.71 3.89
N LYS A 363 -17.46 -7.54 4.29
CA LYS A 363 -18.13 -6.65 5.26
C LYS A 363 -19.47 -6.10 4.74
N LEU A 364 -19.71 -6.06 3.42
CA LEU A 364 -21.04 -5.74 2.89
C LEU A 364 -22.09 -6.78 3.31
N ALA A 365 -21.70 -8.03 3.54
CA ALA A 365 -22.63 -9.04 4.03
C ALA A 365 -23.08 -8.76 5.47
N ASP A 366 -22.26 -8.07 6.26
CA ASP A 366 -22.62 -7.66 7.63
C ASP A 366 -23.71 -6.59 7.64
N LEU A 367 -23.94 -5.89 6.51
CA LEU A 367 -25.02 -4.91 6.37
C LEU A 367 -26.42 -5.53 6.51
N LYS A 368 -26.57 -6.84 6.26
CA LYS A 368 -27.84 -7.55 6.50
C LYS A 368 -28.16 -7.74 7.99
N ARG A 369 -27.17 -7.55 8.88
CA ARG A 369 -27.29 -7.76 10.33
C ARG A 369 -27.37 -6.46 11.12
N LEU A 370 -27.08 -5.32 10.48
CA LEU A 370 -27.28 -3.96 11.00
C LEU A 370 -28.71 -3.53 10.67
#